data_AF-A0A9D4HZR3-F1
#
_entry.id   AF-A0A9D4HZR3-F1
#
_cell.length_a   1.000
_cell.length_b   1.000
_cell.length_c   1.000
_cell.angle_alpha   90.00
_cell.angle_beta   90.00
_cell.angle_gamma   90.00
#
_symmetry.space_group_name_H-M   'P 1'
#
loop_
_entity.id
_entity.type
_entity.pdbx_description
1 polymer ?
#
loop_
_entity_poly.entity_id
_entity_poly.type
_entity_poly.pdbx_seq_one_letter_code
_entity_poly.pdbx_strand_id
1 'polypeptide(L)'
;MASKLKAMDNSDKDFDVNKANCAQLRQHLRQHGLPVSGSKKELIERVNGSFEIGKQPLEVLRLHDENLNTERARSRLLTPLGEKLPEVKSITSGWSIDVNLIPYFSDNDLYNYLVLNNQRANDGKPIGAKES
;
A
#
# COMPACT_ATOMS: atom_id res chain seq x y z
N MET A 1 -15.29 -6.70 13.48
CA MET A 1 -14.19 -7.30 12.68
C MET A 1 -12.92 -7.52 13.49
N ALA A 2 -12.53 -6.62 14.40
CA ALA A 2 -11.35 -6.79 15.28
C ALA A 2 -11.36 -8.09 16.13
N SER A 3 -12.54 -8.57 16.52
CA SER A 3 -12.74 -9.82 17.27
C SER A 3 -12.44 -11.09 16.47
N LYS A 4 -12.50 -11.06 15.12
CA LYS A 4 -12.21 -12.22 14.26
C LYS A 4 -10.70 -12.39 14.01
N LEU A 5 -9.99 -11.27 13.84
CA LEU A 5 -8.52 -11.24 13.72
C LEU A 5 -7.83 -11.72 15.01
N LYS A 6 -8.34 -11.31 16.18
CA LYS A 6 -7.78 -11.70 17.48
C LYS A 6 -8.04 -13.17 17.87
N ALA A 7 -9.04 -13.81 17.25
CA ALA A 7 -9.33 -15.23 17.45
C ALA A 7 -8.44 -16.14 16.57
N MET A 8 -7.95 -15.65 15.42
CA MET A 8 -7.10 -16.41 14.51
C MET A 8 -5.62 -16.41 14.92
N ASP A 9 -5.14 -15.36 15.59
CA ASP A 9 -3.75 -15.26 16.09
C ASP A 9 -3.44 -16.24 17.25
N ASN A 10 -4.47 -16.88 17.83
CA ASN A 10 -4.32 -17.86 18.91
C ASN A 10 -4.43 -19.33 18.46
N SER A 11 -4.81 -19.64 17.21
CA SER A 11 -4.95 -21.05 16.78
C SER A 11 -3.61 -21.76 16.62
N ASP A 12 -2.56 -20.99 16.34
CA ASP A 12 -1.27 -21.51 15.90
C ASP A 12 -0.38 -21.93 17.09
N LYS A 13 -0.70 -21.46 18.31
CA LYS A 13 0.09 -21.76 19.52
C LYS A 13 -0.13 -23.18 20.06
N ASP A 14 -1.22 -23.83 19.68
CA ASP A 14 -1.60 -25.16 20.20
C ASP A 14 -1.44 -26.30 19.18
N PHE A 15 -0.88 -26.02 17.99
CA PHE A 15 -0.73 -27.05 16.95
C PHE A 15 0.49 -27.96 17.20
N ASP A 16 0.24 -29.15 17.74
CA ASP A 16 1.29 -30.15 17.99
C ASP A 16 1.73 -30.86 16.68
N VAL A 17 2.79 -30.31 16.07
CA VAL A 17 3.33 -30.73 14.77
C VAL A 17 3.72 -32.21 14.72
N ASN A 18 4.23 -32.76 15.83
CA ASN A 18 4.73 -34.14 15.88
C ASN A 18 3.60 -35.18 15.89
N LYS A 19 2.41 -34.81 16.40
CA LYS A 19 1.23 -35.69 16.43
C LYS A 19 0.34 -35.52 15.19
N ALA A 20 0.51 -34.44 14.43
CA ALA A 20 -0.30 -34.18 13.26
C ALA A 20 -0.12 -35.21 12.13
N ASN A 21 -1.23 -35.49 11.43
CA ASN A 21 -1.22 -36.29 10.21
C ASN A 21 -0.74 -35.46 9.02
N CYS A 22 -0.19 -36.10 7.98
CA CYS A 22 0.22 -35.47 6.72
C CYS A 22 -0.89 -34.59 6.11
N ALA A 23 -2.16 -34.99 6.23
CA ALA A 23 -3.28 -34.19 5.75
C ALA A 23 -3.42 -32.85 6.51
N GLN A 24 -3.29 -32.89 7.84
CA GLN A 24 -3.35 -31.70 8.70
C GLN A 24 -2.15 -30.79 8.45
N LEU A 25 -0.94 -31.35 8.34
CA LEU A 25 0.27 -30.59 7.99
C LEU A 25 0.13 -29.87 6.65
N ARG A 26 -0.41 -30.55 5.63
CA ARG A 26 -0.67 -29.92 4.33
C ARG A 26 -1.73 -28.84 4.41
N GLN A 27 -2.79 -29.04 5.19
CA GLN A 27 -3.83 -28.04 5.39
C GLN A 27 -3.27 -26.79 6.05
N HIS A 28 -2.47 -26.95 7.10
CA HIS A 28 -1.78 -25.85 7.77
C HIS A 28 -0.90 -25.11 6.75
N LEU A 29 0.00 -25.81 6.05
CA LEU A 29 0.85 -25.17 5.05
C LEU A 29 0.06 -24.42 3.95
N ARG A 30 -1.11 -24.92 3.52
CA ARG A 30 -2.00 -24.18 2.59
C ARG A 30 -2.54 -22.88 3.20
N GLN A 31 -2.97 -22.92 4.45
CA GLN A 31 -3.47 -21.75 5.16
C GLN A 31 -2.39 -20.66 5.29
N HIS A 32 -1.13 -21.05 5.38
CA HIS A 32 0.02 -20.13 5.42
C HIS A 32 0.66 -19.87 4.03
N GLY A 33 0.07 -20.36 2.93
CA GLY A 33 0.59 -20.15 1.58
C GLY A 33 1.97 -20.80 1.30
N LEU A 34 2.31 -21.86 2.03
CA LEU A 34 3.57 -22.58 1.92
C LEU A 34 3.45 -23.83 1.03
N PRO A 35 4.55 -24.30 0.41
CA PRO A 35 4.52 -25.49 -0.43
C PRO A 35 4.17 -26.75 0.36
N VAL A 36 3.29 -27.58 -0.24
CA VAL A 36 2.68 -28.78 0.38
C VAL A 36 3.22 -30.10 -0.15
N SER A 37 4.18 -30.05 -1.08
CA SER A 37 4.86 -31.22 -1.64
C SER A 37 5.96 -31.73 -0.71
N GLY A 38 6.31 -33.01 -0.84
CA GLY A 38 7.41 -33.62 -0.08
C GLY A 38 6.99 -34.69 0.91
N SER A 39 8.00 -35.24 1.61
CA SER A 39 7.85 -36.26 2.64
C SER A 39 7.26 -35.70 3.94
N LYS A 40 6.77 -36.55 4.84
CA LYS A 40 6.22 -36.10 6.14
C LYS A 40 7.23 -35.29 6.95
N LYS A 41 8.52 -35.68 6.93
CA LYS A 41 9.60 -35.00 7.64
C LYS A 41 9.80 -33.57 7.13
N GLU A 42 9.85 -33.39 5.81
CA GLU A 42 9.96 -32.05 5.20
C GLU A 42 8.75 -31.15 5.51
N LEU A 43 7.55 -31.73 5.58
CA LEU A 43 6.35 -30.98 5.96
C LEU A 43 6.42 -30.51 7.42
N ILE A 44 6.92 -31.35 8.33
CA ILE A 44 7.13 -30.99 9.74
C ILE A 44 8.16 -29.87 9.87
N GLU A 45 9.32 -30.00 9.21
CA GLU A 45 10.36 -28.97 9.23
C GLU A 45 9.85 -27.62 8.70
N ARG A 46 9.06 -27.62 7.62
CA ARG A 46 8.44 -26.39 7.10
C ARG A 46 7.44 -25.77 8.05
N VAL A 47 6.64 -26.59 8.73
CA VAL A 47 5.68 -26.09 9.73
C VAL A 47 6.46 -25.49 10.92
N ASN A 48 7.49 -26.15 11.42
CA ASN A 48 8.35 -25.62 12.48
C ASN A 48 9.02 -24.30 12.07
N GLY A 49 9.63 -24.24 10.89
CA GLY A 49 10.22 -23.00 10.37
C GLY A 49 9.18 -21.89 10.19
N SER A 50 7.92 -22.22 9.89
CA SER A 50 6.86 -21.22 9.82
C SER A 50 6.52 -20.62 11.18
N PHE A 51 6.59 -21.41 12.26
CA PHE A 51 6.41 -20.94 13.63
C PHE A 51 7.58 -20.07 14.10
N GLU A 52 8.82 -20.45 13.78
CA GLU A 52 10.02 -19.66 14.09
C GLU A 52 10.00 -18.28 13.43
N ILE A 53 9.55 -18.21 12.18
CA ILE A 53 9.41 -16.96 11.42
C ILE A 53 8.20 -16.15 11.91
N GLY A 54 7.27 -16.75 12.67
CA GLY A 54 6.01 -16.11 13.07
C GLY A 54 5.11 -15.81 11.88
N LYS A 55 5.11 -16.70 10.87
CA LYS A 55 4.35 -16.49 9.63
C LYS A 55 2.85 -16.55 9.89
N GLN A 56 2.18 -15.43 9.68
CA GLN A 56 0.73 -15.32 9.84
C GLN A 56 -0.05 -16.11 8.77
N PRO A 57 -1.28 -16.57 9.06
CA PRO A 57 -2.15 -17.16 8.06
C PRO A 57 -2.46 -16.20 6.91
N LEU A 58 -2.61 -16.74 5.69
CA LEU A 58 -2.86 -15.98 4.47
C LEU A 58 -4.12 -15.11 4.57
N GLU A 59 -5.16 -15.60 5.23
CA GLU A 59 -6.41 -14.84 5.41
C GLU A 59 -6.24 -13.61 6.30
N VAL A 60 -5.34 -13.67 7.30
CA VAL A 60 -5.01 -12.53 8.15
C VAL A 60 -4.27 -11.47 7.32
N LEU A 61 -3.28 -11.89 6.53
CA LEU A 61 -2.54 -11.01 5.63
C LEU A 61 -3.47 -10.33 4.61
N ARG A 62 -4.39 -11.11 4.01
CA ARG A 62 -5.38 -10.59 3.05
C ARG A 62 -6.26 -9.49 3.66
N LEU A 63 -6.79 -9.73 4.86
CA LEU A 63 -7.60 -8.74 5.58
C LEU A 63 -6.78 -7.51 5.98
N HIS A 64 -5.52 -7.69 6.35
CA HIS A 64 -4.63 -6.57 6.67
C HIS A 64 -4.39 -5.68 5.44
N ASP A 65 -4.10 -6.28 4.29
CA ASP A 65 -3.93 -5.55 3.03
C ASP A 65 -5.20 -4.80 2.61
N GLU A 66 -6.37 -5.43 2.75
CA GLU A 66 -7.65 -4.77 2.49
C GLU A 66 -7.84 -3.54 3.39
N ASN A 67 -7.61 -3.67 4.69
CA ASN A 67 -7.72 -2.56 5.63
C ASN A 67 -6.75 -1.42 5.28
N LEU A 68 -5.47 -1.73 5.04
CA LEU A 68 -4.49 -0.73 4.62
C LEU A 68 -4.90 -0.03 3.34
N ASN A 69 -5.49 -0.74 2.38
CA ASN A 69 -5.98 -0.14 1.16
C ASN A 69 -7.14 0.82 1.43
N THR A 70 -8.06 0.47 2.34
CA THR A 70 -9.14 1.39 2.74
C THR A 70 -8.61 2.63 3.47
N GLU A 71 -7.60 2.49 4.33
CA GLU A 71 -6.96 3.60 5.04
C GLU A 71 -6.19 4.51 4.10
N ARG A 72 -5.42 3.94 3.16
CA ARG A 72 -4.77 4.71 2.10
C ARG A 72 -5.77 5.41 1.21
N ALA A 73 -6.90 4.76 0.88
CA ALA A 73 -7.98 5.38 0.11
C ALA A 73 -8.59 6.59 0.84
N ARG A 74 -8.73 6.50 2.17
CA ARG A 74 -9.16 7.62 3.03
C ARG A 74 -8.11 8.71 3.14
N SER A 75 -6.84 8.33 3.21
CA SER A 75 -5.69 9.23 3.36
C SER A 75 -5.11 9.69 2.02
N ARG A 76 -5.83 9.48 0.91
CA ARG A 76 -5.42 9.97 -0.42
C ARG A 76 -5.10 11.45 -0.27
N LEU A 77 -3.85 11.80 -0.63
CA LEU A 77 -3.32 13.14 -0.49
C LEU A 77 -4.31 14.12 -1.10
N LEU A 78 -4.89 14.96 -0.25
CA LEU A 78 -5.57 16.16 -0.69
C LEU A 78 -4.47 17.06 -1.25
N THR A 79 -4.66 17.59 -2.45
CA THR A 79 -3.77 18.65 -2.95
C THR A 79 -3.83 19.84 -1.99
N PRO A 80 -2.89 20.81 -2.05
CA PRO A 80 -3.01 22.05 -1.28
C PRO A 80 -4.34 22.80 -1.49
N LEU A 81 -5.08 22.50 -2.57
CA LEU A 81 -6.41 23.02 -2.87
C LEU A 81 -7.57 22.12 -2.42
N GLY A 82 -7.29 21.01 -1.72
CA GLY A 82 -8.31 20.10 -1.18
C GLY A 82 -8.89 19.09 -2.18
N GLU A 83 -8.31 18.98 -3.37
CA GLU A 83 -8.78 18.04 -4.40
C GLU A 83 -8.24 16.63 -4.14
N LYS A 84 -9.07 15.62 -4.40
CA LYS A 84 -8.64 14.22 -4.33
C LYS A 84 -7.91 13.86 -5.61
N LEU A 85 -6.69 13.35 -5.49
CA LEU A 85 -5.95 12.83 -6.64
C LEU A 85 -6.72 11.67 -7.31
N PRO A 86 -6.78 11.63 -8.65
CA PRO A 86 -7.47 10.57 -9.39
C PRO A 86 -6.75 9.23 -9.24
N GLU A 87 -7.48 8.13 -9.47
CA GLU A 87 -6.90 6.79 -9.38
C GLU A 87 -5.96 6.54 -10.56
N VAL A 88 -4.80 5.91 -10.32
CA VAL A 88 -3.79 5.64 -11.36
C VAL A 88 -4.37 4.84 -12.54
N LYS A 89 -5.39 4.01 -12.31
CA LYS A 89 -6.07 3.25 -13.38
C LYS A 89 -7.09 4.08 -14.16
N SER A 90 -7.57 5.17 -13.57
CA SER A 90 -8.44 6.16 -14.22
C SER A 90 -7.67 7.21 -15.00
N ILE A 91 -6.34 7.24 -14.86
CA ILE A 91 -5.44 8.01 -15.69
C ILE A 91 -5.47 7.37 -17.09
N THR A 92 -6.33 7.89 -17.96
CA THR A 92 -6.28 7.57 -19.38
C THR A 92 -4.96 8.07 -19.96
N SER A 93 -4.47 7.41 -21.02
CA SER A 93 -3.19 7.64 -21.71
C SER A 93 -2.97 9.05 -22.28
N GLY A 94 -3.80 10.03 -21.92
CA GLY A 94 -3.70 11.44 -22.29
C GLY A 94 -2.79 12.28 -21.41
N TRP A 95 -2.29 11.78 -20.27
CA TRP A 95 -1.36 12.55 -19.42
C TRP A 95 -0.03 12.85 -20.13
N SER A 96 0.38 11.98 -21.05
CA SER A 96 1.53 12.23 -21.93
C SER A 96 1.21 13.18 -23.08
N ILE A 97 -0.06 13.48 -23.35
CA ILE A 97 -0.47 14.51 -24.30
C ILE A 97 -0.41 15.87 -23.60
N ASP A 98 -0.75 15.93 -22.32
CA ASP A 98 -0.68 17.16 -21.53
C ASP A 98 0.76 17.69 -21.40
N VAL A 99 1.78 16.82 -21.39
CA VAL A 99 3.17 17.30 -21.41
C VAL A 99 3.55 18.01 -22.72
N ASN A 100 2.86 17.71 -23.83
CA ASN A 100 3.05 18.42 -25.10
C ASN A 100 2.30 19.76 -25.14
N LEU A 101 1.34 19.96 -24.21
CA LEU A 101 0.68 21.25 -24.00
C LEU A 101 1.47 22.16 -23.05
N ILE A 102 2.52 21.64 -22.39
CA ILE A 102 3.44 22.48 -21.61
C ILE A 102 4.17 23.39 -22.61
N PRO A 103 3.98 24.72 -22.53
CA PRO A 103 4.67 25.63 -23.42
C PRO A 103 6.18 25.54 -23.20
N TYR A 104 6.95 25.73 -24.27
CA TYR A 104 8.40 25.88 -24.14
C TYR A 104 8.68 27.17 -23.38
N PHE A 105 9.14 27.05 -22.13
CA PHE A 105 9.57 28.18 -21.34
C PHE A 105 10.96 28.59 -21.78
N SER A 106 11.14 29.86 -22.14
CA SER A 106 12.47 30.42 -22.33
C SER A 106 13.16 30.64 -20.99
N ASP A 107 14.49 30.76 -21.00
CA ASP A 107 15.26 31.12 -19.80
C ASP A 107 14.76 32.44 -19.18
N ASN A 108 14.26 33.36 -20.01
CA ASN A 108 13.68 34.61 -19.56
C ASN A 108 12.31 34.41 -18.87
N ASP A 109 11.48 33.48 -19.35
CA ASP A 109 10.21 33.13 -18.70
C ASP A 109 10.45 32.45 -17.35
N LEU A 110 11.46 31.59 -17.28
CA LEU A 110 11.89 30.94 -16.05
C LEU A 110 12.42 31.98 -15.04
N TYR A 111 13.26 32.90 -15.50
CA TYR A 111 13.78 34.01 -14.70
C TYR A 111 12.65 34.89 -14.18
N ASN A 112 11.72 35.29 -15.04
CA ASN A 112 10.57 36.11 -14.66
C ASN A 112 9.71 35.40 -13.62
N TYR A 113 9.42 34.11 -13.80
CA TYR A 113 8.64 33.34 -12.84
C TYR A 113 9.33 33.26 -11.48
N LEU A 114 10.63 32.95 -11.45
CA LEU A 114 11.37 32.76 -10.19
C LEU A 114 11.65 34.08 -9.47
N VAL A 115 12.06 35.12 -10.21
CA VAL A 115 12.46 36.40 -9.63
C VAL A 115 11.25 37.26 -9.27
N LEU A 116 10.20 37.30 -10.11
CA LEU A 116 9.01 38.09 -9.81
C LEU A 116 8.11 37.43 -8.75
N ASN A 117 8.06 36.09 -8.65
CA ASN A 117 7.36 35.44 -7.54
C ASN A 117 8.10 35.57 -6.21
N ASN A 118 9.44 35.58 -6.21
CA ASN A 118 10.22 35.84 -5.00
C ASN A 118 10.00 37.27 -4.47
N GLN A 119 9.68 38.24 -5.34
CA GLN A 119 9.26 39.57 -4.89
C GLN A 119 7.86 39.52 -4.27
N ARG A 120 6.87 38.95 -4.97
CA ARG A 120 5.47 38.87 -4.48
C ARG A 120 5.27 38.15 -3.15
N ALA A 121 6.07 37.11 -2.86
CA ALA A 121 6.02 36.41 -1.58
C ALA A 121 6.51 37.26 -0.39
N ASN A 122 7.37 38.24 -0.66
CA ASN A 122 7.92 39.15 0.35
C ASN A 122 7.04 40.40 0.56
N ASP A 123 6.07 40.64 -0.32
CA ASP A 123 5.20 41.83 -0.31
C ASP A 123 3.91 41.63 0.51
N GLY A 124 3.66 40.41 1.01
CA GLY A 124 2.50 40.09 1.87
C GLY A 124 1.13 40.12 1.19
N LYS A 125 1.04 40.30 -0.13
CA LYS A 125 -0.24 40.27 -0.87
C LYS A 125 -0.57 38.86 -1.39
N PRO A 126 -1.82 38.37 -1.22
CA PRO A 126 -2.22 37.05 -1.72
C PRO A 126 -2.31 37.02 -3.25
N ILE A 127 -1.77 35.95 -3.83
CA ILE A 127 -1.73 35.73 -5.28
C ILE A 127 -3.16 35.41 -5.78
N GLY A 128 -3.74 36.29 -6.61
CA GLY A 128 -5.01 36.02 -7.31
C GLY A 128 -6.17 37.03 -7.09
N ALA A 129 -5.97 38.12 -6.37
CA ALA A 129 -6.98 39.18 -6.30
C ALA A 129 -7.13 39.85 -7.68
N LYS A 130 -8.29 39.71 -8.32
CA LYS A 130 -8.65 40.51 -9.50
C LYS A 130 -8.78 41.96 -9.05
N GLU A 131 -7.95 42.84 -9.58
CA GLU A 131 -8.13 44.29 -9.44
C GLU A 131 -9.48 44.66 -10.07
N SER A 132 -10.35 45.27 -9.27
CA SER A 132 -11.68 45.73 -9.66
C SER A 132 -11.61 47.13 -10.24
#